data_AF-A0A6P5S6X2-F1
#
_entry.id   AF-A0A6P5S6X2-F1
#
_cell.length_a   1.000
_cell.length_b   1.000
_cell.length_c   1.000
_cell.angle_alpha   90.00
_cell.angle_beta   90.00
_cell.angle_gamma   90.00
#
_symmetry.space_group_name_H-M   'P 1'
#
loop_
_entity.id
_entity.type
_entity.pdbx_description
1 polymer ?
#
loop_
_entity_poly.entity_id
_entity_poly.type
_entity_poly.pdbx_seq_one_letter_code
_entity_poly.pdbx_strand_id
1 'polypeptide(L)'
;MMRGVGGPLLCIGDLLSDVGESDASPPPPPPPPQQQHEPSSSSPISSSTESLDLTKLFQENYEQLNEALVGTDHSWAALTLKLCSALDTANKLVQSTNSNVMSLSEKVGELEGVVKRADSAIAAARVVHGSLNKTEGKLIGNENVK
;
A
#
# COMPACT_ATOMS: atom_id res chain seq x y z
N MET A 1 31.45 50.89 36.68
CA MET A 1 30.21 50.93 35.87
C MET A 1 30.26 49.76 34.89
N MET A 2 29.42 48.75 35.05
CA MET A 2 29.24 47.66 34.07
C MET A 2 27.74 47.47 33.92
N ARG A 3 27.16 48.16 32.93
CA ARG A 3 25.77 47.99 32.54
C ARG A 3 25.77 46.91 31.46
N GLY A 4 25.61 45.66 31.88
CA GLY A 4 25.37 44.56 30.95
C GLY A 4 24.04 44.81 30.26
N VAL A 5 24.07 45.08 28.96
CA VAL A 5 22.87 45.31 28.15
C VAL A 5 22.28 43.93 27.86
N GLY A 6 21.32 43.51 28.67
CA GLY A 6 20.49 42.33 28.39
C GLY A 6 19.52 42.68 27.27
N GLY A 7 19.81 42.22 26.05
CA GLY A 7 18.86 42.28 24.95
C GLY A 7 17.60 41.44 25.25
N PRO A 8 16.51 41.64 24.51
CA PRO A 8 15.30 40.82 24.65
C PRO A 8 15.63 39.34 24.42
N LEU A 9 15.16 38.46 25.30
CA LEU A 9 15.24 37.02 25.08
C LEU A 9 14.41 36.70 23.83
N LEU A 10 15.03 36.03 22.85
CA LEU A 10 14.33 35.52 21.67
C LEU A 10 13.19 34.61 22.13
N CYS A 11 12.01 34.82 21.58
CA CYS A 11 10.86 34.01 21.93
C CYS A 11 11.04 32.60 21.35
N ILE A 12 10.43 31.59 21.98
CA ILE A 12 10.38 30.23 21.41
C ILE A 12 9.82 30.24 19.98
N GLY A 13 8.96 31.21 19.63
CA GLY A 13 8.50 31.43 18.25
C GLY A 13 9.62 31.82 17.26
N ASP A 14 10.61 32.62 17.68
CA ASP A 14 11.75 33.01 16.83
C ASP A 14 12.66 31.81 16.55
N LEU A 15 12.84 30.93 17.55
CA LEU A 15 13.65 29.71 17.44
C LEU A 15 13.00 28.65 16.54
N LEU A 16 11.67 28.50 16.59
CA LEU A 16 10.94 27.51 15.80
C LEU A 16 10.67 27.95 14.36
N SER A 17 10.88 29.24 14.04
CA SER A 17 10.70 29.76 12.68
C SER A 17 11.71 29.15 11.69
N ASP A 18 12.94 28.85 12.15
CA ASP A 18 14.01 28.26 11.33
C ASP A 18 13.77 26.76 11.00
N VAL A 19 12.93 26.07 11.79
CA VAL A 19 12.60 24.64 11.59
C VAL A 19 11.50 24.44 10.53
N GLY A 20 10.76 25.51 10.18
CA GLY A 20 9.68 25.47 9.21
C GLY A 20 10.03 26.00 7.82
N GLU A 21 11.14 26.73 7.65
CA GLU A 21 11.53 27.33 6.37
C GLU A 21 12.41 26.38 5.56
N SER A 22 11.80 25.31 5.04
CA SER A 22 12.34 24.63 3.86
C SER A 22 11.80 25.34 2.62
N ASP A 23 12.30 26.52 2.30
CA ASP A 23 12.02 27.14 1.00
C ASP A 23 13.16 26.92 0.00
N ALA A 24 12.72 26.79 -1.26
CA ALA A 24 13.47 26.93 -2.48
C ALA A 24 14.50 25.84 -2.80
N SER A 25 14.02 24.86 -3.57
CA SER A 25 14.84 24.09 -4.51
C SER A 25 15.83 25.01 -5.25
N PRO A 26 17.15 24.81 -5.14
CA PRO A 26 18.07 25.39 -6.11
C PRO A 26 17.83 24.76 -7.50
N PRO A 27 18.16 25.45 -8.61
CA PRO A 27 18.09 24.85 -9.94
C PRO A 27 18.99 23.60 -10.00
N PRO A 28 18.59 22.55 -10.74
CA PRO A 28 19.32 21.29 -10.73
C PRO A 28 20.74 21.45 -11.29
N PRO A 29 21.77 20.87 -10.66
CA PRO A 29 23.11 20.78 -11.25
C PRO A 29 23.10 19.86 -12.48
N PRO A 30 24.03 20.05 -13.44
CA PRO A 30 24.14 19.19 -14.61
C PRO A 30 24.43 17.72 -14.20
N PRO A 31 23.96 16.73 -14.98
CA PRO A 31 24.08 15.33 -14.61
C PRO A 31 25.56 14.88 -14.56
N PRO A 32 25.97 14.13 -13.53
CA PRO A 32 27.30 13.52 -13.49
C PRO A 32 27.41 12.36 -14.50
N PRO A 33 28.62 12.06 -15.01
CA PRO A 33 28.85 10.95 -15.93
C PRO A 33 28.50 9.61 -15.25
N GLN A 34 27.74 8.77 -15.95
CA GLN A 34 27.32 7.45 -15.49
C GLN A 34 28.54 6.57 -15.20
N GLN A 35 28.83 6.36 -13.91
CA GLN A 35 29.67 5.25 -13.47
C GLN A 35 28.77 4.10 -13.06
N GLN A 36 28.85 3.01 -13.82
CA GLN A 36 28.28 1.73 -13.47
C GLN A 36 28.97 1.22 -12.21
N HIS A 37 28.26 1.17 -11.08
CA HIS A 37 28.68 0.40 -9.92
C HIS A 37 27.69 -0.72 -9.67
N GLU A 38 28.25 -1.92 -9.62
CA GLU A 38 27.59 -3.20 -9.43
C GLU A 38 26.81 -3.25 -8.09
N PRO A 39 25.72 -4.03 -8.01
CA PRO A 39 24.96 -4.16 -6.77
C PRO A 39 25.80 -4.90 -5.73
N SER A 40 26.27 -4.17 -4.73
CA SER A 40 26.85 -4.78 -3.53
C SER A 40 25.78 -5.55 -2.76
N SER A 41 26.12 -6.80 -2.44
CA SER A 41 25.31 -7.80 -1.75
C SER A 41 24.40 -7.25 -0.66
N SER A 42 23.09 -7.46 -0.84
CA SER A 42 22.09 -7.33 0.20
C SER A 42 22.34 -8.39 1.27
N SER A 43 22.53 -7.95 2.52
CA SER A 43 22.42 -8.83 3.68
C SER A 43 21.04 -9.50 3.69
N PRO A 44 20.92 -10.79 4.02
CA PRO A 44 19.64 -11.46 4.07
C PRO A 44 18.79 -10.84 5.19
N ILE A 45 17.70 -10.18 4.81
CA ILE A 45 16.64 -9.79 5.74
C ILE A 45 16.11 -11.10 6.32
N SER A 46 16.45 -11.35 7.59
CA SER A 46 15.92 -12.47 8.34
C SER A 46 14.40 -12.33 8.37
N SER A 47 13.71 -13.16 7.60
CA SER A 47 12.26 -13.22 7.55
C SER A 47 11.74 -13.89 8.83
N SER A 48 11.93 -13.23 9.96
CA SER A 48 11.18 -13.55 11.16
C SER A 48 9.75 -13.08 10.91
N THR A 49 8.89 -14.02 10.53
CA THR A 49 7.44 -13.82 10.34
C THR A 49 6.73 -13.77 11.69
N GLU A 50 7.32 -13.07 12.67
CA GLU A 50 6.55 -12.69 13.85
C GLU A 50 5.54 -11.67 13.37
N SER A 51 4.26 -12.04 13.42
CA SER A 51 3.16 -11.12 13.21
C SER A 51 3.30 -10.01 14.26
N LEU A 52 3.85 -8.88 13.84
CA LEU A 52 4.00 -7.71 14.71
C LEU A 52 2.59 -7.25 15.06
N ASP A 53 2.23 -7.36 16.34
CA ASP A 53 1.01 -6.76 16.87
C ASP A 53 1.19 -5.24 16.84
N LEU A 54 0.71 -4.64 15.74
CA LEU A 54 0.84 -3.21 15.47
C LEU A 54 0.15 -2.37 16.54
N THR A 55 -0.96 -2.88 17.10
CA THR A 55 -1.69 -2.22 18.18
C THR A 55 -0.85 -2.17 19.44
N LYS A 56 -0.22 -3.29 19.80
CA LYS A 56 0.71 -3.35 20.94
C LYS A 56 1.91 -2.42 20.74
N LEU A 57 2.55 -2.43 19.57
CA LEU A 57 3.67 -1.55 19.29
C LEU A 57 3.30 -0.07 19.33
N PHE A 58 2.13 0.31 18.81
CA PHE A 58 1.67 1.69 18.87
C PHE A 58 1.46 2.13 20.31
N GLN A 59 0.81 1.28 21.11
CA GLN A 59 0.57 1.52 22.54
C GLN A 59 1.89 1.72 23.30
N GLU A 60 2.88 0.85 23.10
CA GLU A 60 4.20 0.96 23.74
C GLU A 60 4.93 2.27 23.37
N ASN A 61 4.90 2.68 22.09
CA ASN A 61 5.53 3.93 21.66
C ASN A 61 4.79 5.16 22.19
N TYR A 62 3.46 5.08 22.32
CA TYR A 62 2.66 6.16 22.90
C TYR A 62 2.91 6.32 24.42
N GLU A 63 3.08 5.22 25.14
CA GLU A 63 3.46 5.23 26.56
C GLU A 63 4.84 5.86 26.76
N GLN A 64 5.83 5.48 25.94
CA GLN A 64 7.16 6.09 25.95
C GLN A 64 7.12 7.60 25.67
N LEU A 65 6.26 8.02 24.73
CA LEU A 65 6.05 9.44 24.45
C LEU A 65 5.48 10.17 25.67
N ASN A 66 4.48 9.60 26.34
CA ASN A 66 3.91 10.20 27.55
C ASN A 66 4.94 10.32 28.68
N GLU A 67 5.79 9.32 28.86
CA GLU A 67 6.89 9.37 29.83
C GLU A 67 7.88 10.50 29.49
N ALA A 68 8.31 10.60 28.23
CA ALA A 68 9.20 11.65 27.75
C ALA A 68 8.61 13.07 27.87
N LEU A 69 7.29 13.21 27.79
CA LEU A 69 6.60 14.50 27.96
C LEU A 69 6.55 14.97 29.43
N VAL A 70 6.62 14.04 30.39
CA VAL A 70 6.71 14.35 31.82
C VAL A 70 8.18 14.57 32.23
N GLY A 71 9.11 13.95 31.51
CA GLY A 71 10.54 14.10 31.68
C GLY A 71 11.08 15.48 31.28
N THR A 72 12.37 15.67 31.52
CA THR A 72 13.12 16.87 31.10
C THR A 72 13.88 16.66 29.79
N ASP A 73 13.85 15.46 29.22
CA ASP A 73 14.57 15.10 28.02
C ASP A 73 13.81 15.46 26.74
N HIS A 74 14.55 15.82 25.69
CA HIS A 74 13.97 16.20 24.41
C HIS A 74 13.62 15.00 23.51
N SER A 75 13.60 13.77 24.06
CA SER A 75 13.28 12.57 23.28
C SER A 75 11.84 12.58 22.77
N TRP A 76 10.94 13.34 23.41
CA TRP A 76 9.55 13.52 22.98
C TRP A 76 9.44 13.98 21.52
N ALA A 77 10.39 14.80 21.03
CA ALA A 77 10.37 15.27 19.65
C ALA A 77 10.63 14.11 18.67
N ALA A 78 11.63 13.28 18.96
CA ALA A 78 11.95 12.10 18.15
C ALA A 78 10.83 11.05 18.21
N LEU A 79 10.24 10.82 19.39
CA LEU A 79 9.12 9.90 19.59
C LEU A 79 7.86 10.38 18.85
N THR A 80 7.58 11.69 18.86
CA THR A 80 6.48 12.28 18.10
C THR A 80 6.67 12.07 16.60
N LEU A 81 7.87 12.37 16.07
CA LEU A 81 8.17 12.14 14.66
C LEU A 81 8.05 10.66 14.27
N LYS A 82 8.48 9.75 15.14
CA LYS A 82 8.34 8.31 14.95
C LYS A 82 6.87 7.89 14.86
N LEU A 83 6.00 8.38 15.75
CA LEU A 83 4.56 8.13 15.68
C LEU A 83 3.95 8.71 14.39
N CYS A 84 4.28 9.95 14.03
CA CYS A 84 3.78 10.56 12.80
C CYS A 84 4.18 9.76 11.55
N SER A 85 5.44 9.33 11.47
CA SER A 85 5.94 8.50 10.35
C SER A 85 5.27 7.12 10.31
N ALA A 86 5.04 6.50 11.48
CA ALA A 86 4.32 5.24 11.57
C ALA A 86 2.86 5.38 11.09
N LEU A 87 2.18 6.46 11.49
CA LEU A 87 0.81 6.75 11.06
C LEU A 87 0.72 7.03 9.55
N ASP A 88 1.65 7.80 8.99
CA ASP A 88 1.73 8.02 7.53
C ASP A 88 1.94 6.71 6.77
N THR A 89 2.83 5.85 7.28
CA THR A 89 3.08 4.52 6.71
C THR A 89 1.83 3.64 6.78
N ALA A 90 1.12 3.62 7.92
CA ALA A 90 -0.14 2.89 8.07
C ALA A 90 -1.22 3.41 7.12
N ASN A 91 -1.34 4.73 6.94
CA ASN A 91 -2.27 5.34 6.00
C ASN A 91 -1.96 4.93 4.55
N LYS A 92 -0.68 4.95 4.15
CA LYS A 92 -0.23 4.47 2.83
C LYS A 92 -0.55 2.98 2.62
N LEU A 93 -0.37 2.16 3.65
CA LEU A 93 -0.70 0.74 3.60
C LEU A 93 -2.20 0.51 3.38
N VAL A 94 -3.07 1.24 4.10
CA VAL A 94 -4.53 1.17 3.92
C VAL A 94 -4.92 1.62 2.52
N GLN A 95 -4.36 2.73 2.02
CA GLN A 95 -4.63 3.21 0.66
C GLN A 95 -4.22 2.19 -0.41
N SER A 96 -3.01 1.62 -0.29
CA SER A 96 -2.53 0.59 -1.21
C SER A 96 -3.40 -0.66 -1.17
N THR A 97 -3.79 -1.12 0.02
CA THR A 97 -4.68 -2.27 0.21
C THR A 97 -6.04 -2.03 -0.43
N ASN A 98 -6.65 -0.87 -0.19
CA ASN A 98 -7.93 -0.52 -0.80
C ASN A 98 -7.85 -0.47 -2.33
N SER A 99 -6.80 0.14 -2.88
CA SER A 99 -6.56 0.17 -4.33
C SER A 99 -6.45 -1.23 -4.93
N ASN A 100 -5.67 -2.11 -4.28
CA ASN A 100 -5.49 -3.49 -4.73
C ASN A 100 -6.79 -4.30 -4.63
N VAL A 101 -7.57 -4.13 -3.56
CA VAL A 101 -8.87 -4.78 -3.38
C VAL A 101 -9.87 -4.33 -4.45
N MET A 102 -9.90 -3.02 -4.79
CA MET A 102 -10.75 -2.52 -5.87
C MET A 102 -10.36 -3.12 -7.23
N SER A 103 -9.06 -3.15 -7.56
CA SER A 103 -8.57 -3.77 -8.80
C SER A 103 -8.86 -5.28 -8.86
N LEU A 104 -8.73 -5.97 -7.73
CA LEU A 104 -9.07 -7.38 -7.63
C LEU A 104 -10.57 -7.60 -7.86
N SER A 105 -11.42 -6.76 -7.27
CA SER A 105 -12.87 -6.84 -7.46
C SER A 105 -13.27 -6.65 -8.92
N GLU A 106 -12.64 -5.71 -9.62
CA GLU A 106 -12.87 -5.48 -11.06
C GLU A 106 -12.53 -6.74 -11.87
N LYS A 107 -11.33 -7.32 -11.65
CA LYS A 107 -10.89 -8.54 -12.34
C LYS A 107 -11.78 -9.75 -12.04
N VAL A 108 -12.28 -9.87 -10.81
CA VAL A 108 -13.24 -10.93 -10.45
C VAL A 108 -14.55 -10.74 -11.20
N GLY A 109 -15.02 -9.50 -11.36
CA GLY A 109 -16.22 -9.20 -12.16
C GLY A 109 -16.04 -9.53 -13.64
N GLU A 110 -14.89 -9.21 -14.22
CA GLU A 110 -14.57 -9.61 -15.61
C GLU A 110 -14.57 -11.14 -15.77
N LEU A 111 -13.96 -11.86 -14.83
CA LEU A 111 -13.91 -13.31 -14.83
C LEU A 111 -15.31 -13.94 -14.71
N GLU A 112 -16.19 -13.38 -13.87
CA GLU A 112 -17.59 -13.81 -13.78
C GLU A 112 -18.31 -13.67 -15.14
N GLY A 113 -18.05 -12.57 -15.86
CA GLY A 113 -18.58 -12.36 -17.21
C GLY A 113 -18.11 -13.42 -18.22
N VAL A 114 -16.84 -13.84 -18.13
CA VAL A 114 -16.29 -14.92 -18.96
C VAL A 114 -16.98 -16.25 -18.63
N VAL A 115 -17.16 -16.58 -17.35
CA VAL A 115 -17.84 -17.81 -16.91
C VAL A 115 -19.28 -17.86 -17.42
N LYS A 116 -20.06 -16.78 -17.26
CA LYS A 116 -21.45 -16.72 -17.78
C LYS A 116 -21.54 -16.93 -19.29
N ARG A 117 -20.57 -16.39 -20.04
CA ARG A 117 -20.48 -16.61 -21.49
C ARG A 117 -20.16 -18.06 -21.82
N ALA A 118 -19.23 -18.68 -21.09
CA ALA A 118 -18.90 -20.09 -21.24
C ALA A 118 -20.12 -20.98 -20.96
N ASP A 119 -20.84 -20.72 -19.86
CA ASP A 119 -22.05 -21.47 -19.51
C ASP A 119 -23.14 -21.34 -20.58
N SER A 120 -23.33 -20.14 -21.14
CA SER A 120 -24.27 -19.90 -22.23
C SER A 120 -23.89 -20.68 -23.50
N ALA A 121 -22.60 -20.73 -23.84
CA ALA A 121 -22.11 -21.49 -24.99
C ALA A 121 -22.27 -23.00 -24.78
N ILE A 122 -22.01 -23.51 -23.56
CA ILE A 122 -22.24 -24.91 -23.19
C ILE A 122 -23.72 -25.26 -23.30
N ALA A 123 -24.62 -24.40 -22.81
CA ALA A 123 -26.06 -24.59 -22.92
C ALA A 123 -26.50 -24.65 -24.39
N ALA A 124 -26.03 -23.73 -25.23
CA ALA A 124 -26.33 -23.72 -26.66
C ALA A 124 -25.82 -24.98 -27.36
N ALA A 125 -24.57 -25.41 -27.08
CA ALA A 125 -24.00 -26.63 -27.65
C ALA A 125 -24.80 -27.89 -27.27
N ARG A 126 -25.29 -27.98 -26.02
CA ARG A 126 -26.15 -29.08 -25.57
C ARG A 126 -27.48 -29.14 -26.33
N VAL A 127 -28.09 -27.99 -26.65
CA VAL A 127 -29.33 -27.94 -27.44
C VAL A 127 -29.11 -28.44 -28.87
N VAL A 128 -28.02 -28.03 -29.51
CA VAL A 128 -27.66 -28.48 -30.87
C VAL A 128 -27.41 -29.99 -30.87
N HIS A 129 -26.63 -30.49 -29.91
CA HIS A 129 -26.33 -31.92 -29.79
C HIS A 129 -27.59 -32.77 -29.53
N GLY A 130 -28.49 -32.32 -28.65
CA GLY A 130 -29.78 -32.99 -28.41
C GLY A 130 -30.68 -33.03 -29.65
N SER A 131 -30.64 -31.97 -30.49
CA SER A 131 -31.41 -31.91 -31.74
C SER A 131 -30.85 -32.83 -32.83
N LEU A 132 -29.52 -32.97 -32.91
CA LEU A 132 -28.85 -33.87 -33.85
C LEU A 132 -29.24 -35.34 -33.58
N ASN A 133 -29.12 -35.79 -32.32
CA ASN A 133 -29.44 -37.17 -31.93
C ASN A 133 -30.91 -37.54 -32.16
N LYS A 134 -31.84 -36.58 -32.01
CA LYS A 134 -33.26 -36.77 -32.33
C LYS A 134 -33.52 -36.93 -33.83
N THR A 135 -32.69 -36.29 -34.66
CA THR A 135 -32.82 -36.33 -36.12
C THR A 135 -32.24 -37.62 -36.69
N GLU A 136 -31.11 -38.11 -36.16
CA GLU A 136 -30.53 -39.42 -36.50
C GLU A 136 -31.45 -40.58 -36.06
N GLY A 137 -32.00 -40.54 -34.84
CA GLY A 137 -32.96 -41.57 -34.39
C GLY A 137 -34.26 -41.61 -35.22
N LYS A 138 -34.69 -40.46 -35.76
CA LYS A 138 -35.85 -40.38 -36.67
C LYS A 138 -35.54 -40.90 -38.07
N LEU A 139 -34.27 -40.86 -38.51
CA LEU A 139 -33.78 -41.34 -39.81
C LEU A 139 -33.48 -42.85 -39.84
N ILE A 140 -33.26 -43.48 -38.69
CA ILE A 140 -33.02 -44.93 -38.57
C ILE A 140 -34.35 -45.70 -38.36
N GLY A 141 -35.35 -45.08 -37.73
CA GLY A 141 -36.66 -45.71 -37.45
C GLY A 141 -37.59 -45.87 -38.65
N ASN A 142 -37.43 -45.03 -39.68
CA ASN A 142 -38.17 -45.06 -40.95
C ASN A 142 -37.56 -46.00 -42.00
N GLU A 143 -36.34 -46.51 -41.79
CA GLU A 143 -35.71 -47.49 -42.69
C GLU A 143 -36.15 -48.95 -42.42
N ASN A 144 -36.91 -49.22 -41.36
CA ASN A 144 -37.33 -50.57 -40.96
C ASN A 144 -38.81 -50.90 -41.24
N VAL A 145 -39.53 -50.06 -42.00
CA VAL A 145 -40.91 -50.36 -42.45
C VAL A 145 -40.88 -50.66 -43.94
N LYS A 146 -40.78 -51.94 -44.29
CA LYS A 146 -41.06 -52.46 -45.63
C LYS A 146 -41.84 -53.77 -45.52
#